data_AF-A0AAD1Y119-F1
#
_entry.id   AF-A0AAD1Y119-F1
#
_cell.length_a   1.000
_cell.length_b   1.000
_cell.length_c   1.000
_cell.angle_alpha   90.00
_cell.angle_beta   90.00
_cell.angle_gamma   90.00
#
_symmetry.space_group_name_H-M   'P 1'
#
loop_
_entity.id
_entity.type
_entity.pdbx_description
1 polymer ?
#
loop_
_entity_poly.entity_id
_entity_poly.type
_entity_poly.pdbx_seq_one_letter_code
_entity_poly.pdbx_strand_id
1 'polypeptide(L)'
;MGYLSNETPRTLDDIDKLAKTMNYLANTLGEEKAKQIEQSPEDFYNGNKFRYFQVKGYHRSVPFSIVATLAGVFAVGGYKNSNMLMRRHPFFVFGAGACIFIASHKFFERRAGYRTDDYYAHVYAKYLIMTRNLKIKG
;
A
#
# COMPACT_ATOMS: atom_id res chain seq x y z
N MET A 1 -18.99 23.08 13.15
CA MET A 1 -19.54 22.60 11.87
C MET A 1 -19.40 21.08 11.84
N GLY A 2 -20.50 20.37 12.05
CA GLY A 2 -20.51 18.91 12.11
C GLY A 2 -20.40 18.31 10.71
N TYR A 3 -19.41 17.46 10.50
CA TYR A 3 -19.39 16.56 9.35
C TYR A 3 -20.44 15.48 9.58
N LEU A 4 -21.68 15.76 9.17
CA LEU A 4 -22.67 14.71 8.91
C LEU A 4 -22.13 13.87 7.76
N SER A 5 -21.58 12.71 8.08
CA SER A 5 -21.20 11.72 7.09
C SER A 5 -22.47 11.24 6.38
N ASN A 6 -22.63 11.57 5.10
CA ASN A 6 -23.54 10.86 4.19
C ASN A 6 -23.00 9.43 3.94
N GLU A 7 -22.78 8.66 5.00
CA GLU A 7 -22.54 7.22 4.90
C GLU A 7 -23.91 6.57 4.68
N THR A 8 -24.14 6.08 3.48
CA THR A 8 -25.22 5.11 3.22
C THR A 8 -25.21 4.05 4.32
N PRO A 9 -26.37 3.63 4.85
CA PRO A 9 -26.42 2.56 5.85
C PRO A 9 -25.67 1.36 5.29
N ARG A 10 -24.62 0.91 6.00
CA ARG A 10 -23.81 -0.22 5.57
C ARG A 10 -24.70 -1.45 5.45
N THR A 11 -24.59 -2.16 4.34
CA THR A 11 -25.39 -3.35 4.10
C THR A 11 -24.90 -4.50 4.98
N LEU A 12 -25.75 -5.49 5.24
CA LEU A 12 -25.35 -6.72 5.95
C LEU A 12 -24.16 -7.41 5.24
N ASP A 13 -24.13 -7.37 3.92
CA ASP A 13 -23.02 -7.89 3.10
C ASP A 13 -21.68 -7.19 3.42
N ASP A 14 -21.70 -5.89 3.74
CA ASP A 14 -20.49 -5.16 4.09
C ASP A 14 -19.98 -5.57 5.47
N ILE A 15 -20.87 -5.90 6.40
CA ILE A 15 -20.51 -6.41 7.73
C ILE A 15 -19.88 -7.80 7.59
N ASP A 16 -20.46 -8.68 6.78
CA ASP A 16 -19.93 -10.02 6.52
C ASP A 16 -18.57 -9.99 5.82
N LYS A 17 -18.39 -9.10 4.83
CA LYS A 17 -17.08 -8.87 4.21
C LYS A 17 -16.06 -8.42 5.24
N LEU A 18 -16.44 -7.50 6.13
CA LEU A 18 -15.56 -6.95 7.14
C LEU A 18 -15.14 -8.02 8.16
N ALA A 19 -16.07 -8.88 8.59
CA ALA A 19 -15.78 -10.03 9.44
C ALA A 19 -14.84 -11.03 8.77
N LYS A 20 -15.06 -11.36 7.49
CA LYS A 20 -14.17 -12.23 6.71
C LYS A 20 -12.76 -11.66 6.60
N THR A 21 -12.64 -10.36 6.33
CA THR A 21 -11.34 -9.66 6.25
C THR A 21 -10.63 -9.67 7.62
N MET A 22 -11.35 -9.43 8.71
CA MET A 22 -10.77 -9.50 10.06
C MET A 22 -10.26 -10.90 10.40
N ASN A 23 -11.02 -11.95 10.10
CA ASN A 23 -10.59 -13.33 10.34
C ASN A 23 -9.34 -13.69 9.52
N TYR A 24 -9.28 -13.27 8.25
CA TYR A 24 -8.10 -13.45 7.42
C TYR A 24 -6.86 -12.75 8.01
N LEU A 25 -7.02 -11.50 8.45
CA LEU A 25 -5.94 -10.72 9.05
C LEU A 25 -5.48 -11.29 10.39
N ALA A 26 -6.40 -11.75 11.24
CA ALA A 26 -6.08 -12.41 12.50
C ALA A 26 -5.24 -13.68 12.26
N ASN A 27 -5.64 -14.52 11.29
CA ASN A 27 -4.89 -15.71 10.90
C ASN A 27 -3.49 -15.38 10.35
N THR A 28 -3.37 -14.28 9.60
CA THR A 28 -2.09 -13.84 9.02
C THR A 28 -1.14 -13.29 10.08
N LEU A 29 -1.66 -12.63 11.11
CA LEU A 29 -0.88 -12.04 12.21
C LEU A 29 -0.49 -13.07 13.27
N GLY A 30 -1.26 -14.14 13.42
CA GLY A 30 -1.17 -15.09 14.51
C GLY A 30 -2.01 -14.67 15.71
N GLU A 31 -2.51 -15.67 16.45
CA GLU A 31 -3.47 -15.47 17.55
C GLU A 31 -2.94 -14.56 18.66
N GLU A 32 -1.66 -14.68 18.99
CA GLU A 32 -1.02 -13.89 20.04
C GLU A 32 -0.96 -12.39 19.69
N LYS A 33 -0.51 -12.05 18.48
CA LYS A 33 -0.49 -10.66 17.99
C LYS A 33 -1.89 -10.09 17.83
N ALA A 34 -2.85 -10.89 17.33
CA ALA A 34 -4.23 -10.45 17.20
C ALA A 34 -4.81 -10.05 18.57
N LYS A 35 -4.62 -10.89 19.60
CA LYS A 35 -5.06 -10.59 20.97
C LYS A 35 -4.39 -9.33 21.54
N GLN A 36 -3.09 -9.13 21.30
CA GLN A 36 -2.40 -7.90 21.72
C GLN A 36 -3.01 -6.65 21.07
N ILE A 37 -3.34 -6.71 19.77
CA ILE A 37 -3.96 -5.59 19.05
C ILE A 37 -5.40 -5.35 19.52
N GLU A 38 -6.15 -6.40 19.86
CA GLU A 38 -7.50 -6.27 20.40
C GLU A 38 -7.53 -5.52 21.75
N GLN A 39 -6.52 -5.70 22.59
CA GLN A 39 -6.40 -5.02 23.88
C GLN A 39 -6.17 -3.51 23.70
N SER A 40 -5.27 -3.13 22.77
CA SER A 40 -4.90 -1.73 22.55
C SER A 40 -4.83 -1.36 21.06
N PRO A 41 -5.96 -1.25 20.33
CA PRO A 41 -5.92 -1.03 18.88
C PRO A 41 -5.39 0.34 18.48
N GLU A 42 -5.46 1.34 19.36
CA GLU A 42 -4.98 2.70 19.09
C GLU A 42 -3.45 2.75 18.94
N ASP A 43 -2.72 1.93 19.68
CA ASP A 43 -1.26 1.84 19.63
C ASP A 43 -0.76 1.34 18.27
N PHE A 44 -1.56 0.49 17.61
CA PHE A 44 -1.25 -0.08 16.30
C PHE A 44 -1.87 0.73 15.14
N TYR A 45 -2.87 1.56 15.41
CA TYR A 45 -3.52 2.39 14.39
C TYR A 45 -2.75 3.69 14.11
N ASN A 46 -1.62 3.59 13.41
CA ASN A 46 -0.84 4.76 12.99
C ASN A 46 -0.87 5.00 11.47
N GLY A 47 -1.94 5.63 10.98
CA GLY A 47 -2.09 5.94 9.54
C GLY A 47 -1.00 6.89 9.00
N ASN A 48 -0.46 7.78 9.84
CA ASN A 48 0.58 8.72 9.45
C ASN A 48 1.91 8.03 9.17
N LYS A 49 2.26 6.98 9.92
CA LYS A 49 3.46 6.17 9.72
C LYS A 49 3.45 5.48 8.34
N PHE A 50 2.33 4.87 7.95
CA PHE A 50 2.23 4.21 6.64
C PHE A 50 2.20 5.20 5.47
N ARG A 51 1.52 6.34 5.64
CA ARG A 51 1.55 7.41 4.65
C ARG A 51 2.97 7.95 4.46
N TYR A 52 3.73 8.12 5.54
CA TYR A 52 5.14 8.53 5.47
C TYR A 52 5.98 7.51 4.69
N PHE A 53 5.80 6.20 4.92
CA PHE A 53 6.53 5.17 4.19
C PHE A 53 6.20 5.16 2.69
N GLN A 54 4.92 5.25 2.32
CA GLN A 54 4.51 5.33 0.93
C GLN A 54 5.12 6.56 0.25
N VAL A 55 4.95 7.74 0.85
CA VAL A 55 5.48 9.00 0.30
C VAL A 55 7.02 8.95 0.16
N LYS A 56 7.73 8.43 1.17
CA LYS A 56 9.18 8.26 1.11
C LYS A 56 9.62 7.23 0.07
N GLY A 57 8.85 6.16 -0.11
CA GLY A 57 9.02 5.18 -1.19
C GLY A 57 8.88 5.84 -2.55
N TYR A 58 7.79 6.57 -2.79
CA TYR A 58 7.51 7.30 -4.04
C TYR A 58 8.61 8.32 -4.37
N HIS A 59 9.02 9.15 -3.41
CA HIS A 59 10.04 10.18 -3.64
C HIS A 59 11.38 9.61 -4.12
N ARG A 60 11.70 8.37 -3.76
CA ARG A 60 12.95 7.71 -4.17
C ARG A 60 12.76 6.84 -5.41
N SER A 61 11.62 6.16 -5.54
CA SER A 61 11.38 5.24 -6.64
C SER A 61 11.10 5.95 -7.95
N VAL A 62 10.40 7.09 -7.95
CA VAL A 62 10.08 7.85 -9.18
C VAL A 62 11.34 8.32 -9.92
N PRO A 63 12.27 9.09 -9.32
CA PRO A 63 13.47 9.53 -10.04
C PRO A 63 14.35 8.35 -10.42
N PHE A 64 14.45 7.34 -9.55
CA PHE A 64 15.22 6.13 -9.83
C PHE A 64 14.68 5.37 -11.04
N SER A 65 13.37 5.16 -11.12
CA SER A 65 12.76 4.43 -12.24
C SER A 65 12.92 5.18 -13.55
N ILE A 66 12.78 6.51 -13.55
CA ILE A 66 12.99 7.33 -14.76
C ILE A 66 14.43 7.17 -15.26
N VAL A 67 15.41 7.34 -14.38
CA VAL A 67 16.84 7.24 -14.74
C VAL A 67 17.18 5.82 -15.19
N ALA A 68 16.72 4.80 -14.48
CA ALA A 68 16.99 3.40 -14.82
C ALA A 68 16.34 2.97 -16.15
N THR A 69 15.10 3.41 -16.42
CA THR A 69 14.44 3.14 -17.70
C THR A 69 15.18 3.81 -18.85
N LEU A 70 15.55 5.08 -18.71
CA LEU A 70 16.31 5.79 -19.75
C LEU A 70 17.68 5.15 -19.96
N ALA A 71 18.41 4.83 -18.90
CA ALA A 71 19.70 4.14 -18.98
C ALA A 71 19.57 2.77 -19.68
N GLY A 72 18.53 1.99 -19.38
CA GLY A 72 18.26 0.72 -20.04
C GLY A 72 17.95 0.88 -21.54
N VAL A 73 17.14 1.87 -21.90
CA VAL A 73 16.85 2.19 -23.31
C VAL A 73 18.14 2.59 -24.04
N PHE A 74 18.98 3.43 -23.43
CA PHE A 74 20.27 3.84 -23.99
C PHE A 74 21.26 2.69 -24.13
N ALA A 75 21.28 1.76 -23.17
CA ALA A 75 22.14 0.58 -23.23
C ALA A 75 21.75 -0.37 -24.37
N VAL A 76 20.45 -0.54 -24.61
CA VAL A 76 19.94 -1.45 -25.66
C VAL A 76 20.01 -0.83 -27.06
N GLY A 77 19.64 0.44 -27.20
CA GLY A 77 19.56 1.11 -28.50
C GLY A 77 20.80 1.91 -28.90
N GLY A 78 21.70 2.22 -27.96
CA GLY A 78 22.70 3.26 -28.16
C GLY A 78 22.06 4.65 -28.34
N TYR A 79 22.84 5.73 -28.22
CA TYR A 79 22.29 7.10 -28.21
C TYR A 79 21.42 7.44 -29.44
N LYS A 80 21.82 6.97 -30.64
CA LYS A 80 21.14 7.32 -31.90
C LYS A 80 19.85 6.53 -32.15
N ASN A 81 19.78 5.23 -31.78
CA ASN A 81 18.58 4.42 -32.06
C ASN A 81 17.59 4.38 -30.88
N SER A 82 17.97 4.87 -29.70
CA SER A 82 17.12 4.94 -28.50
C SER A 82 15.81 5.70 -28.74
N ASN A 83 15.88 6.84 -29.42
CA ASN A 83 14.69 7.64 -29.73
C ASN A 83 13.73 6.90 -30.67
N MET A 84 14.27 6.15 -31.64
CA MET A 84 13.47 5.34 -32.54
C MET A 84 12.82 4.16 -31.81
N LEU A 85 13.55 3.52 -30.90
CA LEU A 85 13.05 2.41 -30.08
C LEU A 85 11.90 2.84 -29.18
N MET A 86 12.01 4.00 -28.51
CA MET A 86 10.93 4.56 -27.68
C MET A 86 9.68 4.89 -28.47
N ARG A 87 9.83 5.42 -29.70
CA ARG A 87 8.70 5.75 -30.57
C ARG A 87 8.06 4.52 -31.20
N ARG A 88 8.86 3.50 -31.54
CA ARG A 88 8.40 2.28 -32.20
C ARG A 88 7.77 1.29 -31.21
N HIS A 89 8.26 1.26 -29.96
CA HIS A 89 7.79 0.33 -28.93
C HIS A 89 7.48 1.06 -27.60
N PRO A 90 6.57 2.05 -27.60
CA PRO A 90 6.28 2.84 -26.39
C PRO A 90 5.76 1.97 -25.25
N PHE A 91 4.85 1.02 -25.54
CA PHE A 91 4.30 0.13 -24.51
C PHE A 91 5.36 -0.74 -23.83
N PHE A 92 6.39 -1.16 -24.56
CA PHE A 92 7.48 -1.93 -23.98
C PHE A 92 8.32 -1.07 -23.02
N VAL A 93 8.64 0.16 -23.42
CA VAL A 93 9.41 1.10 -22.58
C VAL A 93 8.62 1.51 -21.35
N PHE A 94 7.34 1.83 -21.50
CA PHE A 94 6.45 2.13 -20.37
C PHE A 94 6.25 0.92 -19.45
N GLY A 95 6.06 -0.28 -20.02
CA GLY A 95 5.95 -1.51 -19.25
C GLY A 95 7.21 -1.81 -18.44
N ALA A 96 8.39 -1.67 -19.07
CA ALA A 96 9.68 -1.81 -18.38
C ALA A 96 9.82 -0.77 -17.26
N GLY A 97 9.44 0.49 -17.51
CA GLY A 97 9.47 1.54 -16.49
C GLY A 97 8.53 1.27 -15.32
N ALA A 98 7.32 0.77 -15.57
CA ALA A 98 6.40 0.37 -14.52
C ALA A 98 6.96 -0.78 -13.66
N CYS A 99 7.57 -1.80 -14.29
CA CYS A 99 8.20 -2.90 -13.55
C CYS A 99 9.36 -2.42 -12.67
N ILE A 100 10.23 -1.55 -13.21
CA ILE A 100 11.35 -0.94 -12.48
C ILE A 100 10.82 -0.07 -11.33
N PHE A 101 9.76 0.70 -11.57
CA PHE A 101 9.10 1.51 -10.54
C PHE A 101 8.58 0.63 -9.40
N ILE A 102 7.82 -0.43 -9.69
CA ILE A 102 7.28 -1.33 -8.67
C ILE A 102 8.40 -1.99 -7.86
N ALA A 103 9.44 -2.49 -8.52
CA ALA A 103 10.58 -3.13 -7.86
C ALA A 103 11.34 -2.15 -6.96
N SER A 104 11.66 -0.96 -7.47
CA SER A 104 12.37 0.08 -6.71
C SER A 104 11.53 0.65 -5.58
N HIS A 105 10.22 0.80 -5.76
CA HIS A 105 9.30 1.23 -4.72
C HIS A 105 9.31 0.27 -3.53
N LYS A 106 9.11 -1.03 -3.78
CA LYS A 106 9.19 -2.05 -2.71
C LYS A 106 10.55 -2.08 -2.03
N PHE A 107 11.62 -1.88 -2.77
CA PHE A 107 12.97 -1.80 -2.21
C PHE A 107 13.13 -0.59 -1.29
N PHE A 108 12.69 0.60 -1.70
CA PHE A 108 12.81 1.81 -0.90
C PHE A 108 11.86 1.85 0.29
N GLU A 109 10.67 1.28 0.18
CA GLU A 109 9.75 1.07 1.31
C GLU A 109 10.40 0.19 2.38
N ARG A 110 10.96 -0.96 1.99
CA ARG A 110 11.68 -1.84 2.92
C ARG A 110 12.87 -1.14 3.58
N ARG A 111 13.65 -0.38 2.82
CA ARG A 111 14.77 0.42 3.36
C ARG A 111 14.30 1.52 4.31
N ALA A 112 13.08 2.03 4.14
CA ALA A 112 12.48 3.00 5.06
C ALA A 112 11.96 2.35 6.36
N GLY A 113 12.02 1.02 6.48
CA GLY A 113 11.54 0.27 7.65
C GLY A 113 10.13 -0.27 7.49
N TYR A 114 9.54 -0.24 6.29
CA TYR A 114 8.24 -0.85 6.06
C TYR A 114 8.32 -2.37 6.24
N ARG A 115 7.51 -2.89 7.18
CA ARG A 115 7.32 -4.31 7.40
C ARG A 115 5.87 -4.67 7.09
N THR A 116 5.67 -5.77 6.36
CA THR A 116 4.33 -6.24 6.01
C THR A 116 3.51 -6.58 7.26
N ASP A 117 4.17 -7.12 8.29
CA ASP A 117 3.53 -7.44 9.58
C ASP A 117 2.95 -6.20 10.26
N ASP A 118 3.70 -5.10 10.28
CA ASP A 118 3.24 -3.82 10.85
C ASP A 118 2.01 -3.31 10.07
N TYR A 119 2.02 -3.47 8.75
CA TYR A 119 0.89 -3.08 7.90
C TYR A 119 -0.36 -3.92 8.20
N TYR A 120 -0.23 -5.24 8.31
CA TYR A 120 -1.37 -6.08 8.67
C TYR A 120 -1.90 -5.76 10.07
N ALA A 121 -1.02 -5.48 11.03
CA ALA A 121 -1.40 -5.07 12.38
C ALA A 121 -2.19 -3.76 12.36
N HIS A 122 -1.74 -2.78 11.58
CA HIS A 122 -2.44 -1.51 11.40
C HIS A 122 -3.82 -1.67 10.76
N VAL A 123 -3.90 -2.45 9.68
CA VAL A 123 -5.17 -2.70 8.97
C VAL A 123 -6.13 -3.46 9.87
N TYR A 124 -5.66 -4.45 10.62
CA TYR A 124 -6.47 -5.18 11.59
C TYR A 124 -6.99 -4.26 12.71
N ALA A 125 -6.13 -3.42 13.29
CA ALA A 125 -6.52 -2.42 14.28
C ALA A 125 -7.57 -1.44 13.73
N LYS A 126 -7.41 -0.98 12.48
CA LYS A 126 -8.39 -0.13 11.79
C LYS A 126 -9.76 -0.80 11.71
N TYR A 127 -9.82 -2.07 11.32
CA TYR A 127 -11.08 -2.82 11.24
C TYR A 127 -11.70 -3.09 12.61
N LEU A 128 -10.89 -3.32 13.65
CA LEU A 128 -11.37 -3.42 15.04
C LEU A 128 -12.03 -2.12 15.52
N ILE A 129 -11.43 -0.96 15.25
CA ILE A 129 -12.03 0.33 15.59
C ILE A 129 -13.33 0.55 14.82
N MET A 130 -13.36 0.20 13.54
CA MET A 130 -14.58 0.29 12.72
C MET A 130 -15.71 -0.60 13.25
N THR A 131 -15.42 -1.85 13.63
CA THR A 131 -16.44 -2.75 14.20
C THR A 131 -16.94 -2.28 15.56
N ARG A 132 -16.07 -1.75 16.42
CA ARG A 132 -16.48 -1.12 17.70
C ARG A 132 -17.43 0.05 17.46
N ASN A 133 -17.11 0.94 16.52
CA ASN A 133 -17.96 2.08 16.19
C ASN A 133 -19.32 1.67 15.60
N LEU A 134 -19.40 0.52 14.91
CA LEU A 134 -20.67 -0.03 14.43
C LEU A 134 -21.53 -0.58 15.59
N LYS A 135 -20.92 -1.28 16.55
CA LYS A 135 -21.65 -1.83 17.72
C LYS A 135 -22.21 -0.77 18.67
N ILE A 136 -21.63 0.43 18.71
CA ILE A 136 -22.09 1.53 19.58
C ILE A 136 -23.25 2.32 18.95
N LYS A 137 -23.41 2.25 17.62
CA LYS A 137 -24.42 3.00 16.87
C LYS A 137 -25.68 2.20 16.48
N GLY A 138 -25.65 0.88 16.65
CA GLY A 138 -26.81 0.00 16.47
C GLY A 138 -27.52 -0.24 17.79
#